data_AF-A0A976LD72-F1
#
_entry.id   AF-A0A976LD72-F1
#
_cell.length_a   1.000
_cell.length_b   1.000
_cell.length_c   1.000
_cell.angle_alpha   90.00
_cell.angle_beta   90.00
_cell.angle_gamma   90.00
#
_symmetry.space_group_name_H-M   'P 1'
#
loop_
_entity.id
_entity.type
_entity.pdbx_description
1 polymer ?
#
loop_
_entity_poly.entity_id
_entity_poly.type
_entity_poly.pdbx_seq_one_letter_code
_entity_poly.pdbx_strand_id
1 'polypeptide(L)'
;GHIGPEGLAGGPIGKLLEGDLVRIEIDFNRLEGSVNLVGDSQRRLTPGEAQDSLDRRASRTDLKPHPKLPHDTRLWAALQMASGGTWAGCVYDPDRILAMIQAGQEAKKTIPLVPGP
;
A
#
# COMPACT_ATOMS: atom_id res chain seq x y z
N GLY A 1 -6.42 13.17 1.60
CA GLY A 1 -7.01 11.81 1.57
C GLY A 1 -6.48 11.07 0.36
N HIS A 2 -6.77 9.78 0.20
CA HIS A 2 -6.44 8.98 -1.00
C HIS A 2 -4.93 8.76 -1.29
N ILE A 3 -4.06 8.83 -0.28
CA ILE A 3 -2.64 8.49 -0.45
C ILE A 3 -2.49 7.00 -0.76
N GLY A 4 -1.79 6.69 -1.85
CA GLY A 4 -1.55 5.34 -2.35
C GLY A 4 -0.07 5.11 -2.70
N PRO A 5 0.48 3.89 -2.49
CA PRO A 5 -0.19 2.73 -1.91
C PRO A 5 -0.56 2.97 -0.43
N GLU A 6 -1.72 2.47 0.00
CA GLU A 6 -2.21 2.67 1.37
C GLU A 6 -1.45 1.78 2.38
N GLY A 7 -1.54 2.12 3.67
CA GLY A 7 -0.79 1.41 4.72
C GLY A 7 -1.16 -0.07 4.86
N LEU A 8 -2.45 -0.43 4.75
CA LEU A 8 -2.90 -1.83 4.81
C LEU A 8 -2.44 -2.67 3.61
N ALA A 9 -2.10 -2.03 2.51
CA ALA A 9 -1.52 -2.65 1.33
C ALA A 9 0.03 -2.68 1.35
N GLY A 10 0.65 -2.37 2.49
CA GLY A 10 2.10 -2.31 2.63
C GLY A 10 2.74 -1.04 2.09
N GLY A 11 1.94 0.00 1.82
CA GLY A 11 2.45 1.28 1.34
C GLY A 11 3.28 2.05 2.38
N PRO A 12 4.14 2.99 1.95
CA PRO A 12 5.07 3.71 2.84
C PRO A 12 4.39 4.47 3.99
N ILE A 13 3.15 4.95 3.78
CA ILE A 13 2.37 5.62 4.83
C ILE A 13 2.13 4.73 6.05
N GLY A 14 2.10 3.40 5.87
CA GLY A 14 1.97 2.43 6.96
C GLY A 14 3.24 2.24 7.79
N LYS A 15 4.35 2.88 7.41
CA LYS A 15 5.65 2.83 8.09
C LYS A 15 5.98 4.11 8.85
N LEU A 16 5.11 5.11 8.80
CA LEU A 16 5.28 6.36 9.55
C LEU A 16 5.04 6.12 11.05
N LEU A 17 5.85 6.80 11.85
CA LEU A 17 5.88 6.74 13.31
C LEU A 17 5.58 8.12 13.88
N GLU A 18 5.18 8.13 15.15
CA GLU A 18 4.97 9.36 15.89
C GLU A 18 6.27 10.18 15.94
N GLY A 19 6.15 11.50 15.74
CA GLY A 19 7.30 12.40 15.68
C GLY A 19 8.01 12.45 14.32
N ASP A 20 7.62 11.65 13.32
CA ASP A 20 8.10 11.84 11.95
C ASP A 20 7.70 13.21 11.40
N LEU A 21 8.62 13.82 10.67
CA LEU A 21 8.39 15.06 9.94
C LEU A 21 8.04 14.72 8.50
N VAL A 22 6.86 15.15 8.07
CA VAL A 22 6.41 15.00 6.68
C VAL A 22 6.34 16.35 5.98
N ARG A 23 6.67 16.35 4.69
CA ARG A 23 6.44 17.47 3.79
C ARG A 23 5.28 17.15 2.87
N ILE A 24 4.38 18.11 2.70
CA ILE A 24 3.28 18.05 1.74
C ILE A 24 3.52 19.13 0.69
N GLU A 25 3.55 18.74 -0.59
CA GLU A 25 3.71 19.65 -1.72
C GLU A 25 2.49 19.50 -2.63
N ILE A 26 1.93 20.62 -3.09
CA ILE A 26 0.75 20.67 -3.96
C ILE A 26 1.06 21.64 -5.10
N ASP A 27 1.02 21.15 -6.33
CA ASP A 27 1.16 21.94 -7.56
C ASP A 27 -0.22 22.10 -8.21
N PHE A 28 -0.76 23.32 -8.15
CA PHE A 28 -2.08 23.63 -8.71
C PHE A 28 -2.08 23.81 -10.24
N ASN A 29 -0.92 23.99 -10.87
CA ASN A 29 -0.82 24.09 -12.33
C ASN A 29 -0.78 22.70 -12.96
N ARG A 30 -0.05 21.77 -12.34
CA ARG A 30 0.07 20.37 -12.80
C ARG A 30 -0.99 19.45 -12.22
N LEU A 31 -1.71 19.90 -11.19
CA LEU A 31 -2.67 19.11 -10.41
C LEU A 31 -2.01 17.88 -9.77
N GLU A 32 -0.76 18.05 -9.32
CA GLU A 32 0.04 17.02 -8.68
C GLU A 32 0.18 17.31 -7.18
N GLY A 33 0.29 16.25 -6.39
CA GLY A 33 0.53 16.36 -4.96
C GLY A 33 1.44 15.24 -4.47
N SER A 34 2.31 15.55 -3.51
CA SER A 34 3.21 14.57 -2.90
C SER A 34 3.22 14.73 -1.38
N VAL A 35 3.49 13.61 -0.70
CA VAL A 35 3.70 13.57 0.75
C VAL A 35 4.95 12.75 1.00
N ASN A 36 5.98 13.38 1.54
CA ASN A 36 7.31 12.79 1.70
C ASN A 36 7.77 12.84 3.15
N LEU A 37 8.39 11.75 3.63
CA LEU A 37 9.15 11.78 4.88
C LEU A 37 10.38 12.69 4.69
N VAL A 38 10.59 13.63 5.60
CA VAL A 38 11.70 14.61 5.55
C VAL A 38 12.43 14.75 6.89
N GLY A 39 12.09 13.92 7.86
CA GLY A 39 12.72 13.92 9.17
C GLY A 39 12.09 12.90 10.11
N ASP A 40 12.80 12.59 11.18
CA ASP A 40 12.31 11.82 12.32
C ASP A 40 12.23 12.71 13.57
N SER A 41 11.92 12.11 14.72
CA SER A 41 11.82 12.82 16.01
C SER A 41 13.08 13.56 16.45
N GLN A 42 14.25 13.28 15.85
CA GLN A 42 15.52 13.85 16.25
C GLN A 42 16.03 14.89 15.25
N ARG A 43 15.83 14.67 13.95
CA ARG A 43 16.43 15.49 12.91
C ARG A 43 15.69 15.47 11.59
N ARG A 44 16.03 16.45 10.74
CA ARG A 44 15.70 16.39 9.31
C ARG A 44 16.55 15.34 8.60
N LEU A 45 15.94 14.70 7.61
CA LEU A 45 16.55 13.71 6.75
C LEU A 45 16.65 14.27 5.33
N THR A 46 17.73 13.92 4.63
CA THR A 46 17.78 14.07 3.18
C THR A 46 16.81 13.08 2.50
N PRO A 47 16.44 13.29 1.23
CA PRO A 47 15.54 12.38 0.52
C PRO A 47 16.04 10.92 0.51
N GLY A 48 17.34 10.70 0.33
CA GLY A 48 17.92 9.36 0.34
C GLY A 48 17.84 8.70 1.72
N GLU A 49 18.17 9.43 2.79
CA GLU A 49 18.05 8.90 4.16
C GLU A 49 16.59 8.60 4.54
N ALA A 50 15.65 9.42 4.09
CA ALA A 50 14.23 9.20 4.32
C ALA A 50 13.74 7.91 3.61
N GLN A 51 14.14 7.71 2.35
CA GLN A 51 13.82 6.50 1.59
C GLN A 51 14.42 5.26 2.26
N ASP A 52 15.71 5.29 2.58
CA ASP A 52 16.40 4.20 3.28
C ASP A 52 15.75 3.88 4.64
N SER A 53 15.29 4.92 5.36
CA SER A 53 14.58 4.76 6.63
C SER A 53 13.25 4.03 6.41
N LEU A 54 12.44 4.45 5.43
CA LEU A 54 11.19 3.76 5.09
C LEU A 54 11.43 2.32 4.62
N ASP A 55 12.47 2.06 3.85
CA ASP A 55 12.77 0.71 3.35
C ASP A 55 13.18 -0.24 4.48
N ARG A 56 13.97 0.25 5.44
CA ARG A 56 14.38 -0.54 6.62
C ARG A 56 13.28 -0.73 7.65
N ARG A 57 12.29 0.19 7.72
CA ARG A 57 11.19 0.09 8.68
C ARG A 57 10.27 -1.08 8.33
N ALA A 58 10.00 -1.90 9.35
CA ALA A 58 8.92 -2.87 9.27
C ALA A 58 7.56 -2.15 9.20
N SER A 59 6.62 -2.73 8.46
CA SER A 59 5.23 -2.29 8.52
C SER A 59 4.71 -2.42 9.95
N ARG A 60 3.94 -1.42 10.37
CA ARG A 60 3.32 -1.38 11.69
C ARG A 60 2.40 -2.58 11.91
N THR A 61 2.61 -3.32 13.01
CA THR A 61 1.84 -4.53 13.33
C THR A 61 0.45 -4.25 13.89
N ASP A 62 0.19 -3.01 14.30
CA ASP A 62 -1.12 -2.54 14.73
C ASP A 62 -2.04 -2.13 13.56
N LEU A 63 -1.48 -1.98 12.34
CA LEU A 63 -2.26 -1.75 11.14
C LEU A 63 -2.95 -3.05 10.71
N LYS A 64 -4.26 -3.11 10.92
CA LYS A 64 -5.09 -4.25 10.52
C LYS A 64 -6.48 -3.80 10.09
N PRO A 65 -7.15 -4.58 9.22
CA PRO A 65 -8.55 -4.36 8.92
C PRO A 65 -9.39 -4.38 10.21
N HIS A 66 -10.46 -3.59 10.23
CA HIS A 66 -11.38 -3.58 11.37
C HIS A 66 -11.97 -5.00 11.58
N PRO A 67 -12.09 -5.50 12.83
CA PRO A 67 -12.57 -6.87 13.08
C PRO A 67 -13.97 -7.16 12.54
N LYS A 68 -14.81 -6.13 12.41
CA LYS A 68 -16.17 -6.21 11.87
C LYS A 68 -16.28 -5.81 10.40
N LEU A 69 -15.16 -5.74 9.67
CA LEU A 69 -15.19 -5.40 8.24
C LEU A 69 -16.00 -6.45 7.48
N PRO A 70 -17.08 -6.07 6.77
CA PRO A 70 -17.88 -7.01 6.00
C PRO A 70 -17.02 -7.73 4.96
N HIS A 71 -17.32 -9.00 4.70
CA HIS A 71 -16.59 -9.80 3.71
C HIS A 71 -16.63 -9.17 2.31
N ASP A 72 -17.78 -8.60 1.93
CA ASP A 72 -17.96 -7.96 0.63
C ASP A 72 -17.09 -6.70 0.52
N THR A 73 -16.94 -5.93 1.60
CA THR A 73 -16.03 -4.76 1.62
C THR A 73 -14.58 -5.20 1.51
N ARG A 74 -14.19 -6.30 2.17
CA ARG A 74 -12.85 -6.87 2.03
C ARG A 74 -12.57 -7.33 0.61
N LEU A 75 -13.54 -8.00 -0.04
CA LEU A 75 -13.43 -8.43 -1.42
C LEU A 75 -13.34 -7.23 -2.38
N TRP A 76 -14.23 -6.24 -2.22
CA TRP A 76 -14.20 -4.99 -2.96
C TRP A 76 -12.83 -4.32 -2.90
N ALA A 77 -12.25 -4.16 -1.70
CA ALA A 77 -10.93 -3.54 -1.53
C ALA A 77 -9.82 -4.31 -2.27
N ALA A 78 -9.85 -5.65 -2.24
CA ALA A 78 -8.90 -6.49 -2.96
C ALA A 78 -9.03 -6.33 -4.49
N LEU A 79 -10.26 -6.27 -5.02
CA LEU A 79 -10.51 -6.03 -6.44
C LEU A 79 -10.06 -4.64 -6.88
N GLN A 80 -10.26 -3.63 -6.05
CA GLN A 80 -9.76 -2.27 -6.32
C GLN A 80 -8.23 -2.24 -6.36
N MET A 81 -7.57 -2.87 -5.40
CA MET A 81 -6.11 -3.02 -5.37
C MET A 81 -5.58 -3.71 -6.64
N ALA A 82 -6.21 -4.81 -7.06
CA ALA A 82 -5.86 -5.50 -8.30
C ALA A 82 -6.04 -4.63 -9.55
N SER A 83 -6.95 -3.67 -9.50
CA SER A 83 -7.25 -2.74 -10.60
C SER A 83 -6.31 -1.52 -10.65
N GLY A 84 -5.40 -1.36 -9.68
CA GLY A 84 -4.50 -0.20 -9.57
C GLY A 84 -4.82 0.75 -8.41
N GLY A 85 -5.82 0.40 -7.59
CA GLY A 85 -6.16 1.08 -6.36
C GLY A 85 -6.71 2.49 -6.57
N THR A 86 -6.52 3.33 -5.55
CA THR A 86 -7.10 4.67 -5.49
C THR A 86 -6.70 5.57 -6.66
N TRP A 87 -5.46 5.45 -7.12
CA TRP A 87 -4.94 6.26 -8.23
C TRP A 87 -5.45 5.83 -9.60
N ALA A 88 -5.99 4.61 -9.72
CA ALA A 88 -6.70 4.16 -10.91
C ALA A 88 -8.19 4.55 -10.89
N GLY A 89 -8.62 5.41 -9.95
CA GLY A 89 -9.99 5.92 -9.87
C GLY A 89 -10.97 5.04 -9.10
N CYS A 90 -10.49 4.04 -8.35
CA CYS A 90 -11.35 3.10 -7.61
C CYS A 90 -12.40 2.41 -8.50
N VAL A 91 -12.02 2.07 -9.74
CA VAL A 91 -12.84 1.30 -10.66
C VAL A 91 -12.27 -0.10 -10.85
N TYR A 92 -13.13 -1.05 -11.21
CA TYR A 92 -12.67 -2.38 -11.60
C TYR A 92 -12.02 -2.34 -12.97
N ASP A 93 -10.85 -2.95 -13.08
CA ASP A 93 -10.18 -3.30 -14.33
C ASP A 93 -10.32 -4.83 -14.51
N PRO A 94 -11.33 -5.30 -15.27
CA PRO A 94 -11.61 -6.72 -15.40
C PRO A 94 -10.40 -7.51 -15.95
N ASP A 95 -9.64 -6.92 -16.88
CA ASP A 95 -8.51 -7.58 -17.51
C ASP A 95 -7.37 -7.80 -16.51
N ARG A 96 -7.05 -6.79 -15.69
CA ARG A 96 -6.05 -6.93 -14.61
C ARG A 96 -6.49 -7.92 -13.54
N ILE A 97 -7.76 -7.85 -13.14
CA ILE A 97 -8.32 -8.77 -12.13
C ILE A 97 -8.22 -10.21 -12.64
N LEU A 98 -8.66 -10.48 -13.87
CA LEU A 98 -8.61 -11.81 -14.48
C LEU A 98 -7.16 -12.30 -14.64
N ALA A 99 -6.25 -11.43 -15.09
CA ALA A 99 -4.84 -11.76 -15.21
C ALA A 99 -4.21 -12.15 -13.87
N MET A 100 -4.49 -11.42 -12.78
CA MET A 100 -4.01 -11.78 -11.44
C MET A 100 -4.59 -13.12 -10.95
N ILE A 101 -5.89 -13.36 -11.19
CA ILE A 101 -6.54 -14.62 -10.81
C ILE A 101 -5.90 -15.79 -11.57
N GLN A 102 -5.67 -15.66 -12.88
CA GLN A 102 -5.01 -16.68 -13.70
C GLN A 102 -3.58 -16.94 -13.24
N ALA A 103 -2.79 -15.89 -12.99
CA ALA A 103 -1.43 -16.02 -12.46
C ALA A 103 -1.42 -16.75 -11.11
N GLY A 104 -2.37 -16.45 -10.22
CA GLY A 104 -2.53 -17.14 -8.95
C GLY A 104 -2.94 -18.61 -9.09
N GLN A 105 -3.73 -18.97 -10.10
CA GLN A 105 -4.07 -20.35 -10.42
C GLN A 105 -2.84 -21.13 -10.94
N GLU A 106 -2.04 -20.53 -11.82
CA GLU A 106 -0.81 -21.15 -12.32
C GLU A 106 0.25 -21.32 -11.21
N ALA A 107 0.45 -20.31 -10.36
CA ALA A 107 1.36 -20.40 -9.22
C ALA A 107 0.99 -21.53 -8.24
N LYS A 108 -0.30 -21.82 -8.06
CA LYS A 108 -0.75 -22.94 -7.22
C LYS A 108 -0.44 -24.31 -7.81
N LYS A 109 -0.33 -24.44 -9.14
CA LYS A 109 0.04 -25.70 -9.81
C LYS A 109 1.52 -26.05 -9.62
N THR A 110 2.36 -25.04 -9.40
CA THR A 110 3.82 -25.19 -9.28
C THR A 110 4.31 -25.33 -7.84
N ILE A 111 3.45 -25.10 -6.84
CA ILE A 111 3.75 -25.39 -5.44
C ILE A 111 3.46 -26.89 -5.20
N PRO A 112 4.46 -27.72 -4.80
CA PRO A 112 4.19 -29.10 -4.43
C PRO A 112 3.16 -29.13 -3.31
N LEU A 113 2.14 -29.97 -3.43
CA LEU A 113 1.23 -30.28 -2.33
C LEU A 113 2.10 -30.76 -1.15
N VAL A 114 2.27 -29.91 -0.14
CA VAL A 114 2.73 -30.38 1.18
C VAL A 114 1.54 -31.18 1.71
N PRO A 115 1.69 -32.50 1.94
CA PRO A 115 0.63 -33.26 2.58
C PRO A 115 0.36 -32.62 3.96
N GLY A 116 -0.91 -32.35 4.26
CA GLY A 116 -1.30 -31.93 5.59
C GLY A 116 -0.95 -32.99 6.64
N PRO A 117 -0.98 -32.63 7.94
CA PRO A 117 -0.71 -33.58 9.03
C PRO A 117 -1.68 -34.77 9.02
#